data_AF-A0A7C3TMT5-F1
#
_entry.id   AF-A0A7C3TMT5-F1
#
_cell.length_a   1.000
_cell.length_b   1.000
_cell.length_c   1.000
_cell.angle_alpha   90.00
_cell.angle_beta   90.00
_cell.angle_gamma   90.00
#
_symmetry.space_group_name_H-M   'P 1'
#
loop_
_entity.id
_entity.type
_entity.pdbx_description
1 polymer ?
#
loop_
_entity_poly.entity_id
_entity_poly.type
_entity_poly.pdbx_seq_one_letter_code
_entity_poly.pdbx_strand_id
1 'polypeptide(L)'
;MEFRPSELVGALVVDSEGYIYGHVVKVDIKPEGPFFKVKSLRNVQEQVPDVEALKQILLRDHKEKHNISSIQELYKFIASELKIQSITENDLVNYAKLKEAKIPMKEVSREVEEEKPDIQLSDAEVMNKSDLGSCILVKNPIESTMRGIEPQKGLPYQKEESLRGKLVIDNSAKILGKLHSVLMSPEGLSIQVCKEIMVTRLVPDMNRLKKRIFSEKKPKELIKHMESLGFEKPQDLTDDKIVTYAKMRGYEIPTNLVSGKTVFLYKSSVPWHQIKKIGDVVLLNKTLPEVFVEESKTEEPMHIEDYSKVIAKKPSSIQEREFPGLSQKWWESFSYGTFIGTLLMIFIGLFPYIGALFSGGVAGYLTKEWKRGALAGLLSGLLGTVIVTIILHLLISIGLKDFLSISLPGFILNGVIGLLEYAKTEAFLYSQSLVNALMGLIGGLFMGFLKGR
;
A
#
# COMPACT_ATOMS: atom_id res chain seq x y z
N MET A 1 0.65 -15.78 -35.35
CA MET A 1 0.51 -14.33 -35.12
C MET A 1 1.67 -13.66 -35.82
N GLU A 2 1.43 -12.59 -36.57
CA GLU A 2 2.44 -11.89 -37.36
C GLU A 2 2.62 -10.48 -36.78
N PHE A 3 3.87 -10.01 -36.67
CA PHE A 3 4.20 -8.71 -36.12
C PHE A 3 4.98 -7.89 -37.15
N ARG A 4 4.67 -6.60 -37.25
CA ARG A 4 5.54 -5.66 -37.95
C ARG A 4 6.75 -5.35 -37.07
N PRO A 5 7.95 -5.16 -37.64
CA PRO A 5 9.15 -4.76 -36.88
C PRO A 5 8.93 -3.56 -35.94
N SER A 6 8.15 -2.58 -36.37
CA SER A 6 7.82 -1.39 -35.57
C SER A 6 6.94 -1.69 -34.34
N GLU A 7 6.15 -2.76 -34.36
CA GLU A 7 5.28 -3.15 -33.24
C GLU A 7 6.04 -3.86 -32.11
N LEU A 8 7.25 -4.32 -32.42
CA LEU A 8 8.15 -4.97 -31.47
C LEU A 8 9.08 -3.96 -30.79
N VAL A 9 9.17 -2.71 -31.26
CA VAL A 9 9.92 -1.66 -30.57
C VAL A 9 9.25 -1.35 -29.23
N GLY A 10 10.03 -1.35 -28.16
CA GLY A 10 9.58 -1.24 -26.78
C GLY A 10 9.14 -2.58 -26.16
N ALA A 11 9.18 -3.70 -26.90
CA ALA A 11 8.82 -5.00 -26.34
C ALA A 11 9.77 -5.41 -25.22
N LEU A 12 9.21 -5.93 -24.13
CA LEU A 12 9.95 -6.48 -22.99
C LEU A 12 10.54 -7.84 -23.38
N VAL A 13 11.85 -7.99 -23.24
CA VAL A 13 12.55 -9.26 -23.51
C VAL A 13 12.87 -9.95 -22.19
N VAL A 14 12.36 -11.16 -22.03
CA VAL A 14 12.52 -11.98 -20.82
C VAL A 14 13.11 -13.33 -21.20
N ASP A 15 14.09 -13.79 -20.41
CA ASP A 15 14.71 -15.10 -20.62
C ASP A 15 13.84 -16.25 -20.08
N SER A 16 14.30 -17.49 -20.32
CA SER A 16 13.57 -18.70 -19.92
C SER A 16 13.46 -18.90 -18.40
N GLU A 17 14.23 -18.16 -17.59
CA GLU A 17 14.25 -18.22 -16.12
C GLU A 17 13.48 -17.05 -15.49
N GLY A 18 12.90 -16.16 -16.30
CA GLY A 18 12.08 -15.04 -15.84
C GLY A 18 12.89 -13.79 -15.50
N TYR A 19 14.12 -13.64 -16.00
CA TYR A 19 14.92 -12.42 -15.84
C TYR A 19 14.75 -11.49 -17.04
N ILE A 20 14.67 -10.18 -16.77
CA ILE A 20 14.49 -9.17 -17.81
C ILE A 20 15.85 -8.90 -18.45
N TYR A 21 15.97 -9.23 -19.73
CA TYR A 21 17.15 -8.92 -20.52
C TYR A 21 17.19 -7.45 -20.93
N GLY A 22 16.02 -6.87 -21.24
CA GLY A 22 15.86 -5.47 -21.57
C GLY A 22 14.63 -5.20 -22.43
N HIS A 23 14.66 -4.08 -23.16
CA HIS A 23 13.61 -3.69 -24.10
C HIS A 23 14.18 -3.58 -25.51
N VAL A 24 13.39 -4.00 -26.50
CA VAL A 24 13.76 -3.88 -27.91
C VAL A 24 13.77 -2.41 -28.31
N VAL A 25 14.89 -1.93 -28.83
CA VAL A 25 15.04 -0.56 -29.35
C VAL A 25 14.82 -0.53 -30.85
N LYS A 26 15.28 -1.58 -31.54
CA LYS A 26 15.21 -1.70 -32.99
C LYS A 26 15.17 -3.15 -33.41
N VAL A 27 14.52 -3.41 -34.54
CA VAL A 27 14.60 -4.69 -35.25
C VAL A 27 15.37 -4.46 -36.53
N ASP A 28 16.52 -5.13 -36.67
CA ASP A 28 17.36 -5.08 -37.87
C ASP A 28 17.16 -6.35 -38.69
N ILE A 29 16.95 -6.22 -40.00
CA ILE A 29 16.83 -7.37 -40.92
C ILE A 29 18.15 -7.49 -41.69
N LYS A 30 18.86 -8.59 -41.49
CA LYS A 30 20.12 -8.92 -42.17
C LYS A 30 19.96 -10.19 -43.02
N PRO A 31 20.91 -10.55 -43.91
CA PRO A 31 20.83 -11.78 -44.70
C PRO A 31 20.69 -13.06 -43.86
N GLU A 32 21.26 -13.07 -42.65
CA GLU A 32 21.18 -14.19 -41.70
C GLU A 32 19.80 -14.29 -41.02
N GLY A 33 18.99 -13.24 -41.12
CA GLY A 33 17.66 -13.14 -40.52
C GLY A 33 17.43 -11.84 -39.74
N PRO A 34 16.27 -11.72 -39.08
CA PRO A 34 15.95 -10.58 -38.23
C PRO A 34 16.59 -10.70 -36.83
N PHE A 35 17.11 -9.58 -36.35
CA PHE A 35 17.77 -9.40 -35.05
C PHE A 35 17.08 -8.31 -34.22
N PHE A 36 16.97 -8.53 -32.92
CA PHE A 36 16.50 -7.56 -31.94
C PHE A 36 17.70 -6.88 -31.29
N LYS A 37 17.75 -5.55 -31.40
CA LYS A 37 18.66 -4.71 -30.61
C LYS A 37 17.99 -4.39 -29.29
N VAL A 38 18.62 -4.81 -28.19
CA VAL A 38 18.04 -4.70 -26.84
C VAL A 38 18.87 -3.76 -25.99
N LYS A 39 18.19 -2.93 -25.19
CA LYS A 39 18.81 -2.12 -24.15
C LYS A 39 18.20 -2.42 -22.79
N SER A 40 19.02 -2.39 -21.75
CA SER A 40 18.58 -2.47 -20.36
C SER A 40 18.87 -1.17 -19.63
N LEU A 41 18.00 -0.79 -18.69
CA LEU A 41 18.28 0.29 -17.75
C LEU A 41 19.01 -0.30 -16.55
N ARG A 42 20.20 0.22 -16.26
CA ARG A 42 20.99 -0.17 -15.10
C ARG A 42 21.12 1.01 -14.16
N ASN A 43 20.77 0.80 -12.89
CA ASN A 43 21.05 1.75 -11.84
C ASN A 43 22.53 1.67 -11.48
N VAL A 44 23.28 2.71 -11.80
CA VAL A 44 24.69 2.88 -11.42
C VAL A 44 24.72 3.83 -10.23
N GLN A 45 25.27 3.36 -9.11
CA GLN A 45 25.62 4.22 -7.99
C GLN A 45 26.93 4.91 -8.32
N GLU A 46 26.88 6.23 -8.50
CA GLU A 46 28.05 7.05 -8.75
C GLU A 46 28.31 7.96 -7.55
N GLN A 47 29.57 8.06 -7.15
CA GLN A 47 30.04 9.01 -6.15
C GLN A 47 30.24 10.35 -6.84
N VAL A 48 29.28 11.25 -6.68
CA VAL A 48 29.31 12.59 -7.28
C VAL A 48 29.67 13.61 -6.20
N PRO A 49 30.47 14.65 -6.50
CA PRO A 49 30.74 15.71 -5.54
C PRO A 49 29.46 16.32 -4.95
N ASP A 50 29.39 16.41 -3.63
CA ASP A 50 28.33 17.12 -2.95
C ASP A 50 28.63 18.62 -2.97
N VAL A 51 28.18 19.26 -4.04
CA VAL A 51 28.41 20.69 -4.31
C VAL A 51 27.87 21.56 -3.18
N GLU A 52 26.79 21.16 -2.51
CA GLU A 52 26.20 21.97 -1.44
C GLU A 52 27.02 21.89 -0.15
N ALA A 53 27.46 20.69 0.21
CA ALA A 53 28.40 20.51 1.32
C ALA A 53 29.75 21.19 1.02
N LEU A 54 30.22 21.13 -0.23
CA LEU A 54 31.47 21.78 -0.64
C LEU A 54 31.40 23.30 -0.47
N LYS A 55 30.27 23.94 -0.82
CA LYS A 55 30.06 25.39 -0.58
C LYS A 55 30.23 25.74 0.90
N GLN A 56 29.70 24.92 1.81
CA GLN A 56 29.79 25.17 3.25
C GLN A 56 31.22 25.02 3.78
N ILE A 57 31.97 24.05 3.27
CA ILE A 57 33.38 23.86 3.64
C ILE A 57 34.22 25.05 3.16
N LEU A 58 34.11 25.41 1.88
CA LEU A 58 34.83 26.56 1.32
C LEU A 58 34.44 27.87 2.01
N LEU A 59 33.15 28.05 2.34
CA LEU A 59 32.70 29.23 3.08
C LEU A 59 33.34 29.28 4.48
N ARG A 60 33.45 28.15 5.19
CA ARG A 60 34.10 28.09 6.50
C ARG A 60 35.59 28.44 6.41
N ASP A 61 36.30 27.81 5.48
CA ASP A 61 37.75 28.01 5.30
C ASP A 61 38.09 29.47 4.90
N HIS A 62 37.24 30.08 4.06
CA HIS A 62 37.44 31.46 3.62
C HIS A 62 36.89 32.51 4.59
N LYS A 63 35.92 32.16 5.45
CA LYS A 63 35.44 33.04 6.51
C LYS A 63 36.56 33.37 7.50
N GLU A 64 37.37 32.37 7.87
CA GLU A 64 38.48 32.55 8.80
C GLU A 64 39.65 33.32 8.18
N LYS A 65 39.95 33.10 6.90
CA LYS A 65 41.12 33.70 6.23
C LYS A 65 40.86 35.06 5.59
N HIS A 66 39.65 35.30 5.08
CA HIS A 66 39.33 36.45 4.21
C HIS A 66 38.07 37.19 4.64
N ASN A 67 37.49 36.87 5.81
CA ASN A 67 36.29 37.49 6.36
C ASN A 67 35.07 37.44 5.42
N ILE A 68 34.95 36.37 4.64
CA ILE A 68 33.82 36.14 3.73
C ILE A 68 32.63 35.56 4.50
N SER A 69 31.47 36.19 4.39
CA SER A 69 30.29 35.84 5.21
C SER A 69 29.15 35.20 4.42
N SER A 70 29.13 35.38 3.09
CA SER A 70 28.07 34.87 2.22
C SER A 70 28.59 34.04 1.04
N ILE A 71 27.73 33.16 0.52
CA ILE A 71 28.02 32.35 -0.68
C ILE A 71 28.26 33.24 -1.91
N GLN A 72 27.56 34.38 -2.01
CA GLN A 72 27.73 35.32 -3.11
C GLN A 72 29.10 36.01 -3.09
N GLU A 73 29.59 36.36 -1.90
CA GLU A 73 30.95 36.89 -1.71
C GLU A 73 32.01 35.83 -2.02
N LEU A 74 31.79 34.58 -1.57
CA LEU A 74 32.65 33.44 -1.91
C LEU A 74 32.76 33.28 -3.43
N TYR A 75 31.64 33.37 -4.15
CA TYR A 75 31.65 33.29 -5.61
C TYR A 75 32.39 34.47 -6.25
N LYS A 76 32.18 35.71 -5.79
CA LYS A 76 32.96 36.85 -6.31
C LYS A 76 34.45 36.69 -6.07
N PHE A 77 34.84 36.18 -4.90
CA PHE A 77 36.23 35.93 -4.53
C PHE A 77 36.86 34.88 -5.46
N ILE A 78 36.24 33.70 -5.57
CA ILE A 78 36.73 32.61 -6.42
C ILE A 78 36.78 33.06 -7.89
N ALA A 79 35.79 33.82 -8.36
CA ALA A 79 35.73 34.32 -9.73
C ALA A 79 36.90 35.28 -10.03
N SER A 80 37.22 36.15 -9.07
CA SER A 80 38.37 37.06 -9.17
C SER A 80 39.71 36.33 -9.15
N GLU A 81 39.82 35.26 -8.36
CA GLU A 81 41.05 34.47 -8.25
C GLU A 81 41.29 33.59 -9.49
N LEU A 82 40.23 32.98 -10.02
CA LEU A 82 40.27 32.17 -11.24
C LEU A 82 40.21 33.01 -12.53
N LYS A 83 39.99 34.33 -12.43
CA LYS A 83 39.83 35.27 -13.55
C LYS A 83 38.71 34.88 -14.52
N ILE A 84 37.58 34.42 -13.98
CA ILE A 84 36.37 34.03 -14.73
C ILE A 84 35.19 34.94 -14.39
N GLN A 85 34.24 35.08 -15.32
CA GLN A 85 33.08 35.99 -15.15
C GLN A 85 31.94 35.37 -14.33
N SER A 86 31.75 34.06 -14.40
CA SER A 86 30.70 33.33 -13.69
C SER A 86 31.21 31.97 -13.24
N ILE A 87 30.81 31.53 -12.06
CA ILE A 87 31.21 30.24 -11.49
C ILE A 87 30.16 29.17 -11.77
N THR A 88 30.59 28.05 -12.32
CA THR A 88 29.82 26.81 -12.42
C THR A 88 30.15 25.86 -11.26
N GLU A 89 29.36 24.80 -11.09
CA GLU A 89 29.62 23.78 -10.06
C GLU A 89 30.98 23.07 -10.27
N ASN A 90 31.36 22.83 -11.54
CA ASN A 90 32.68 22.28 -11.87
C ASN A 90 33.82 23.22 -11.47
N ASP A 91 33.62 24.54 -11.58
CA ASP A 91 34.65 25.52 -11.19
C ASP A 91 34.89 25.50 -9.68
N LEU A 92 33.85 25.28 -8.86
CA LEU A 92 33.99 25.12 -7.41
C LEU A 92 34.77 23.85 -7.06
N VAL A 93 34.49 22.74 -7.75
CA VAL A 93 35.22 21.47 -7.56
C VAL A 93 36.68 21.64 -7.98
N ASN A 94 36.94 22.29 -9.11
CA ASN A 94 38.30 22.55 -9.58
C ASN A 94 39.07 23.49 -8.64
N TYR A 95 38.41 24.54 -8.14
CA TYR A 95 38.98 25.45 -7.15
C TYR A 95 39.33 24.70 -5.85
N ALA A 96 38.43 23.85 -5.35
CA ALA A 96 38.68 23.04 -4.17
C ALA A 96 39.88 22.09 -4.37
N LYS A 97 40.03 21.47 -5.55
CA LYS A 97 41.22 20.68 -5.91
C LYS A 97 42.50 21.52 -5.90
N LEU A 98 42.46 22.71 -6.50
CA LEU A 98 43.61 23.63 -6.53
C LEU A 98 44.04 24.09 -5.13
N LYS A 99 43.08 24.20 -4.20
CA LYS A 99 43.32 24.57 -2.80
C LYS A 99 43.53 23.36 -1.89
N GLU A 100 43.58 22.15 -2.44
CA GLU A 100 43.69 20.88 -1.70
C GLU A 100 42.62 20.72 -0.60
N ALA A 101 41.46 21.37 -0.78
CA ALA A 101 40.34 21.29 0.14
C ALA A 101 39.65 19.93 0.01
N LYS A 102 39.13 19.40 1.13
CA LYS A 102 38.40 18.13 1.13
C LYS A 102 37.10 18.27 0.34
N ILE A 103 36.94 17.45 -0.69
CA ILE A 103 35.73 17.43 -1.53
C ILE A 103 34.77 16.38 -0.97
N PRO A 104 33.63 16.79 -0.37
CA PRO A 104 32.63 15.85 0.08
C PRO A 104 31.98 15.18 -1.13
N MET A 105 31.76 13.87 -1.04
CA MET A 105 31.09 13.07 -2.07
C MET A 105 29.75 12.59 -1.56
N LYS A 106 28.75 12.51 -2.44
CA LYS A 106 27.45 11.90 -2.19
C LYS A 106 27.19 10.79 -3.20
N GLU A 107 26.54 9.72 -2.76
CA GLU A 107 26.11 8.65 -3.64
C GLU A 107 24.82 9.07 -4.35
N VAL A 108 24.85 9.07 -5.68
CA VAL A 108 23.68 9.32 -6.53
C VAL A 108 23.43 8.07 -7.36
N SER A 109 22.20 7.56 -7.30
CA SER A 109 21.75 6.50 -8.22
C SER A 109 21.35 7.16 -9.53
N ARG A 110 22.02 6.81 -10.62
CA ARG A 110 21.66 7.23 -11.97
C ARG A 110 21.31 6.02 -12.82
N GLU A 111 20.20 6.10 -13.54
CA GLU A 111 19.86 5.13 -14.58
C GLU A 111 20.72 5.38 -15.81
N VAL A 112 21.51 4.39 -16.20
CA VAL A 112 22.33 4.38 -17.41
C VAL A 112 21.80 3.31 -18.35
N GLU A 113 21.62 3.66 -19.62
CA GLU A 113 21.30 2.69 -20.66
C GLU A 113 22.52 1.83 -20.97
N GLU A 114 22.36 0.51 -20.86
CA GLU A 114 23.37 -0.48 -21.22
C GLU A 114 22.90 -1.22 -22.49
N GLU A 115 23.76 -1.22 -23.52
CA GLU A 115 23.51 -2.00 -24.73
C GLU A 115 23.80 -3.48 -24.48
N LYS A 116 22.85 -4.32 -24.84
CA LYS A 116 22.95 -5.77 -24.70
C LYS A 116 23.26 -6.41 -26.06
N PRO A 117 23.87 -7.61 -26.09
CA PRO A 117 24.02 -8.38 -27.31
C PRO A 117 22.70 -8.53 -28.10
N ASP A 118 22.81 -8.53 -29.43
CA ASP A 118 21.66 -8.71 -30.33
C ASP A 118 21.06 -10.13 -30.15
N ILE A 119 19.74 -10.23 -30.15
CA ILE A 119 19.02 -11.52 -30.09
C ILE A 119 18.47 -11.86 -31.47
N GLN A 120 18.71 -13.08 -31.96
CA GLN A 120 18.10 -13.54 -33.21
C GLN A 120 16.64 -13.90 -33.00
N LEU A 121 15.79 -13.67 -34.01
CA LEU A 121 14.39 -14.11 -33.94
C LEU A 121 14.25 -15.63 -33.70
N SER A 122 15.20 -16.43 -34.17
CA SER A 122 15.24 -17.89 -33.93
C SER A 122 15.40 -18.26 -32.45
N ASP A 123 15.97 -17.37 -31.63
CA ASP A 123 16.15 -17.56 -30.20
C ASP A 123 14.89 -17.21 -29.40
N ALA A 124 13.94 -16.47 -30.01
CA ALA A 124 12.63 -16.24 -29.42
C ALA A 124 11.83 -17.55 -29.36
N GLU A 125 11.30 -17.87 -28.18
CA GLU A 125 10.38 -18.99 -27.97
C GLU A 125 8.98 -18.59 -28.42
N VAL A 126 8.50 -17.44 -27.92
CA VAL A 126 7.17 -16.91 -28.21
C VAL A 126 7.15 -15.40 -28.04
N MET A 127 6.31 -14.72 -28.83
CA MET A 127 6.13 -13.28 -28.79
C MET A 127 4.65 -12.96 -28.85
N ASN A 128 4.22 -12.00 -28.03
CA ASN A 128 2.83 -11.61 -27.98
C ASN A 128 2.64 -10.18 -27.47
N LYS A 129 1.42 -9.67 -27.60
CA LYS A 129 1.02 -8.34 -27.19
C LYS A 129 -0.24 -8.41 -26.35
N SER A 130 -0.23 -7.69 -25.23
CA SER A 130 -1.41 -7.41 -24.42
C SER A 130 -1.62 -5.91 -24.30
N ASP A 131 -2.69 -5.51 -23.62
CA ASP A 131 -2.94 -4.09 -23.30
C ASP A 131 -1.83 -3.46 -22.43
N LEU A 132 -1.02 -4.30 -21.77
CA LEU A 132 0.09 -3.86 -20.92
C LEU A 132 1.42 -3.74 -21.68
N GLY A 133 1.46 -4.17 -22.94
CA GLY A 133 2.65 -4.08 -23.78
C GLY A 133 2.94 -5.36 -24.56
N SER A 134 4.00 -5.30 -25.36
CA SER A 134 4.54 -6.44 -26.10
C SER A 134 5.61 -7.15 -25.26
N CYS A 135 5.67 -8.48 -25.32
CA CYS A 135 6.69 -9.28 -24.66
C CYS A 135 7.24 -10.37 -25.60
N ILE A 136 8.54 -10.62 -25.47
CA ILE A 136 9.30 -11.66 -26.17
C ILE A 136 9.91 -12.55 -25.09
N LEU A 137 9.52 -13.83 -25.08
CA LEU A 137 10.17 -14.85 -24.27
C LEU A 137 11.29 -15.50 -25.09
N VAL A 138 12.48 -15.61 -24.52
CA VAL A 138 13.66 -16.20 -25.17
C VAL A 138 13.88 -17.61 -24.63
N LYS A 139 14.28 -18.53 -25.52
CA LYS A 139 14.45 -19.96 -25.19
C LYS A 139 15.53 -20.23 -24.15
N ASN A 140 16.60 -19.43 -24.19
CA ASN A 140 17.81 -19.64 -23.40
C ASN A 140 17.85 -18.69 -22.19
N PRO A 141 18.48 -19.11 -21.08
CA PRO A 141 18.62 -18.30 -19.86
C PRO A 141 19.74 -17.26 -20.00
N ILE A 142 19.63 -16.36 -20.97
CA ILE A 142 20.71 -15.44 -21.35
C ILE A 142 21.04 -14.49 -20.20
N GLU A 143 20.03 -13.78 -19.67
CA GLU A 143 20.24 -12.80 -18.60
C GLU A 143 20.65 -13.46 -17.29
N SER A 144 20.00 -14.57 -16.91
CA SER A 144 20.37 -15.28 -15.69
C SER A 144 21.83 -15.78 -15.75
N THR A 145 22.27 -16.28 -16.90
CA THR A 145 23.65 -16.73 -17.13
C THR A 145 24.64 -15.58 -17.03
N MET A 146 24.32 -14.42 -17.63
CA MET A 146 25.15 -13.21 -17.52
C MET A 146 25.27 -12.73 -16.06
N ARG A 147 24.23 -12.94 -15.24
CA ARG A 147 24.24 -12.64 -13.80
C ARG A 147 24.90 -13.73 -12.94
N GLY A 148 25.34 -14.85 -13.54
CA GLY A 148 25.89 -15.99 -12.80
C GLY A 148 24.86 -16.72 -11.94
N ILE A 149 23.58 -16.64 -12.30
CA ILE A 149 22.47 -17.29 -11.60
C ILE A 149 22.22 -18.66 -12.23
N GLU A 150 22.30 -19.71 -11.41
CA GLU A 150 22.00 -21.07 -11.87
C GLU A 150 20.51 -21.25 -12.22
N PRO A 151 20.20 -22.02 -13.29
CA PRO A 151 18.82 -22.34 -13.64
C PRO A 151 18.07 -23.03 -12.49
N GLN A 152 16.82 -22.61 -12.26
CA GLN A 152 16.04 -23.12 -11.14
C GLN A 152 15.59 -24.56 -11.40
N LYS A 153 15.99 -25.52 -10.56
CA LYS A 153 15.55 -26.93 -10.66
C LYS A 153 14.09 -27.14 -10.22
N GLY A 154 13.56 -26.23 -9.41
CA GLY A 154 12.19 -26.23 -8.93
C GLY A 154 11.84 -24.85 -8.37
N LEU A 155 10.57 -24.63 -8.03
CA LEU A 155 10.07 -23.35 -7.52
C LEU A 155 10.04 -23.34 -6.00
N PRO A 156 11.02 -22.70 -5.32
CA PRO A 156 10.97 -22.55 -3.88
C PRO A 156 9.83 -21.59 -3.51
N TYR A 157 9.17 -21.85 -2.38
CA TYR A 157 8.26 -20.87 -1.79
C TYR A 157 9.05 -19.62 -1.40
N GLN A 158 8.56 -18.45 -1.81
CA GLN A 158 9.18 -17.16 -1.54
C GLN A 158 8.28 -16.32 -0.64
N LYS A 159 8.86 -15.34 0.06
CA LYS A 159 8.11 -14.41 0.89
C LYS A 159 7.27 -13.47 0.02
N GLU A 160 6.08 -13.08 0.49
CA GLU A 160 5.18 -12.21 -0.27
C GLU A 160 5.85 -10.90 -0.68
N GLU A 161 6.68 -10.30 0.17
CA GLU A 161 7.36 -9.02 -0.12
C GLU A 161 8.31 -9.14 -1.31
N SER A 162 8.92 -10.31 -1.50
CA SER A 162 9.83 -10.56 -2.63
C SER A 162 9.08 -10.76 -3.94
N LEU A 163 7.79 -11.11 -3.89
CA LEU A 163 6.96 -11.40 -5.06
C LEU A 163 6.13 -10.21 -5.50
N ARG A 164 5.72 -9.37 -4.55
CA ARG A 164 4.82 -8.23 -4.78
C ARG A 164 5.40 -7.27 -5.82
N GLY A 165 4.55 -6.87 -6.78
CA GLY A 165 4.89 -5.93 -7.84
C GLY A 165 5.56 -6.55 -9.07
N LYS A 166 5.99 -7.82 -9.01
CA LYS A 166 6.55 -8.51 -10.19
C LYS A 166 5.51 -8.64 -11.28
N LEU A 167 5.92 -8.43 -12.54
CA LEU A 167 5.07 -8.70 -13.68
C LEU A 167 4.77 -10.19 -13.78
N VAL A 168 3.54 -10.53 -14.15
CA VAL A 168 3.11 -11.91 -14.38
C VAL A 168 2.86 -12.10 -15.87
N ILE A 169 3.58 -13.04 -16.47
CA ILE A 169 3.57 -13.31 -17.90
C ILE A 169 3.18 -14.77 -18.11
N ASP A 170 2.22 -15.02 -18.98
CA ASP A 170 1.81 -16.38 -19.31
C ASP A 170 2.75 -17.07 -20.31
N ASN A 171 2.53 -18.36 -20.55
CA ASN A 171 3.36 -19.14 -21.47
C ASN A 171 3.25 -18.69 -22.95
N SER A 172 2.31 -17.80 -23.27
CA SER A 172 2.11 -17.24 -24.60
C SER A 172 2.73 -15.85 -24.74
N ALA A 173 3.62 -15.45 -23.82
CA ALA A 173 4.20 -14.11 -23.71
C ALA A 173 3.17 -13.00 -23.44
N LYS A 174 2.00 -13.31 -22.88
CA LYS A 174 0.99 -12.30 -22.58
C LYS A 174 1.23 -11.73 -21.18
N ILE A 175 1.46 -10.42 -21.09
CA ILE A 175 1.58 -9.71 -19.81
C ILE A 175 0.19 -9.61 -19.20
N LEU A 176 -0.03 -10.30 -18.08
CA LEU A 176 -1.32 -10.36 -17.39
C LEU A 176 -1.52 -9.22 -16.39
N GLY A 177 -0.44 -8.73 -15.79
CA GLY A 177 -0.51 -7.73 -14.72
C GLY A 177 0.69 -7.81 -13.79
N LYS A 178 0.52 -7.29 -12.59
CA LYS A 178 1.49 -7.39 -11.49
C LYS A 178 0.96 -8.32 -10.41
N LEU A 179 1.86 -9.00 -9.72
CA LEU A 179 1.52 -9.78 -8.54
C LEU A 179 1.17 -8.83 -7.39
N HIS A 180 -0.01 -8.99 -6.81
CA HIS A 180 -0.49 -8.16 -5.71
C HIS A 180 -0.22 -8.79 -4.34
N SER A 181 -0.66 -10.02 -4.17
CA SER A 181 -0.61 -10.75 -2.89
C SER A 181 -0.47 -12.25 -3.11
N VAL A 182 -0.10 -12.96 -2.05
CA VAL A 182 -0.13 -14.43 -2.00
C VAL A 182 -1.34 -14.85 -1.18
N LEU A 183 -2.16 -15.73 -1.74
CA LEU A 183 -3.37 -16.26 -1.11
C LEU A 183 -3.13 -17.71 -0.69
N MET A 184 -3.63 -18.06 0.49
CA MET A 184 -3.56 -19.41 1.03
C MET A 184 -4.97 -20.00 1.14
N SER A 185 -5.13 -21.23 0.66
CA SER A 185 -6.37 -21.99 0.70
C SER A 185 -6.10 -23.45 1.07
N PRO A 186 -7.12 -24.27 1.37
CA PRO A 186 -6.95 -25.71 1.56
C PRO A 186 -6.33 -26.43 0.34
N GLU A 187 -6.48 -25.86 -0.86
CA GLU A 187 -5.90 -26.38 -2.11
C GLU A 187 -4.41 -26.01 -2.28
N GLY A 188 -3.88 -25.17 -1.37
CA GLY A 188 -2.50 -24.71 -1.36
C GLY A 188 -2.35 -23.21 -1.57
N LEU A 189 -1.13 -22.81 -1.94
CA LEU A 189 -0.77 -21.42 -2.21
C LEU A 189 -1.15 -21.01 -3.63
N SER A 190 -1.48 -19.74 -3.78
CA SER A 190 -1.82 -19.12 -5.05
C SER A 190 -1.41 -17.66 -5.05
N ILE A 191 -1.23 -17.06 -6.21
CA ILE A 191 -0.87 -15.64 -6.37
C ILE A 191 -2.06 -14.88 -6.93
N GLN A 192 -2.34 -13.70 -6.37
CA GLN A 192 -3.33 -12.80 -6.91
C GLN A 192 -2.66 -11.84 -7.90
N VAL A 193 -3.15 -11.79 -9.13
CA VAL A 193 -2.62 -10.91 -10.18
C VAL A 193 -3.58 -9.75 -10.37
N CYS A 194 -3.07 -8.51 -10.40
CA CYS A 194 -3.85 -7.32 -10.66
C CYS A 194 -3.35 -6.56 -11.88
N LYS A 195 -4.28 -5.91 -12.58
CA LYS A 195 -4.03 -4.98 -13.67
C LYS A 195 -4.39 -3.58 -13.19
N GLU A 196 -3.40 -2.71 -13.15
CA GLU A 196 -3.57 -1.28 -12.84
C GLU A 196 -4.12 -0.57 -14.08
N ILE A 197 -5.33 -0.02 -14.00
CA ILE A 197 -5.94 0.76 -15.08
C ILE A 197 -6.20 2.17 -14.60
N MET A 198 -5.75 3.15 -15.37
CA MET A 198 -6.18 4.54 -15.17
C MET A 198 -7.57 4.72 -15.74
N VAL A 199 -8.54 5.01 -14.88
CA VAL A 199 -9.90 5.28 -15.32
C VAL A 199 -10.03 6.77 -15.59
N THR A 200 -10.07 7.14 -16.87
CA THR A 200 -10.46 8.49 -17.28
C THR A 200 -11.94 8.66 -17.01
N ARG A 201 -12.30 9.62 -16.15
CA ARG A 201 -13.70 9.97 -15.90
C ARG A 201 -13.98 11.39 -16.36
N LEU A 202 -15.15 11.59 -16.94
CA LEU A 202 -15.67 12.92 -17.25
C LEU A 202 -16.15 13.53 -15.93
N VAL A 203 -15.44 14.55 -15.46
CA VAL A 203 -15.84 15.30 -14.27
C VAL A 203 -16.40 16.64 -14.73
N PRO A 204 -17.52 17.12 -14.17
CA PRO A 204 -18.03 18.47 -14.47
C PRO A 204 -16.95 19.54 -14.24
N ASP A 205 -16.74 20.40 -15.24
CA ASP A 205 -15.93 21.60 -15.10
C ASP A 205 -16.73 22.65 -14.33
N MET A 206 -16.58 22.62 -13.01
CA MET A 206 -17.30 23.52 -12.12
C MET A 206 -16.99 24.99 -12.38
N ASN A 207 -15.78 25.33 -12.85
CA ASN A 207 -15.41 26.71 -13.14
C ASN A 207 -16.18 27.24 -14.34
N ARG A 208 -16.23 26.46 -15.44
CA ARG A 208 -17.01 26.83 -16.63
C ARG A 208 -18.51 26.82 -16.35
N LEU A 209 -19.00 25.82 -15.62
CA LEU A 209 -20.41 25.70 -15.27
C LEU A 209 -20.88 26.88 -14.41
N LYS A 210 -20.14 27.19 -13.34
CA LYS A 210 -20.42 28.34 -12.47
C LYS A 210 -20.38 29.64 -13.26
N LYS A 211 -19.38 29.83 -14.13
CA LYS A 211 -19.27 31.03 -14.98
C LYS A 211 -20.51 31.20 -15.87
N ARG A 212 -21.02 30.11 -16.47
CA ARG A 212 -22.23 30.13 -17.31
C ARG A 212 -23.47 30.50 -16.49
N ILE A 213 -23.71 29.81 -15.37
CA ILE A 213 -24.88 30.06 -14.51
C ILE A 213 -24.84 31.47 -13.91
N PHE A 214 -23.68 31.92 -13.43
CA PHE A 214 -23.53 33.24 -12.81
C PHE A 214 -23.49 34.39 -13.82
N SER A 215 -23.32 34.12 -15.11
CA SER A 215 -23.49 35.15 -16.15
C SER A 215 -24.96 35.50 -16.39
N GLU A 216 -25.87 34.55 -16.15
CA GLU A 216 -27.32 34.75 -16.35
C GLU A 216 -28.04 35.17 -15.07
N LYS A 217 -27.57 34.71 -13.90
CA LYS A 217 -28.22 34.97 -12.60
C LYS A 217 -27.20 35.34 -11.53
N LYS A 218 -27.51 36.37 -10.75
CA LYS A 218 -26.70 36.69 -9.57
C LYS A 218 -26.85 35.60 -8.51
N PRO A 219 -25.83 35.32 -7.67
CA PRO A 219 -25.89 34.26 -6.66
C PRO A 219 -27.13 34.32 -5.75
N LYS A 220 -27.58 35.52 -5.36
CA LYS A 220 -28.79 35.71 -4.54
C LYS A 220 -30.08 35.30 -5.25
N GLU A 221 -30.17 35.51 -6.56
CA GLU A 221 -31.32 35.11 -7.37
C GLU A 221 -31.30 33.61 -7.63
N LEU A 222 -30.12 33.04 -7.82
CA LEU A 222 -29.92 31.60 -7.96
C LEU A 222 -30.42 30.86 -6.70
N ILE A 223 -30.03 31.32 -5.51
CA ILE A 223 -30.45 30.71 -4.23
C ILE A 223 -31.98 30.71 -4.12
N LYS A 224 -32.65 31.85 -4.31
CA LYS A 224 -34.12 31.93 -4.29
C LYS A 224 -34.78 31.01 -5.31
N HIS A 225 -34.17 30.87 -6.48
CA HIS A 225 -34.68 29.98 -7.53
C HIS A 225 -34.50 28.51 -7.16
N MET A 226 -33.38 28.15 -6.51
CA MET A 226 -33.16 26.81 -5.96
C MET A 226 -34.13 26.51 -4.82
N GLU A 227 -34.45 27.48 -3.95
CA GLU A 227 -35.50 27.33 -2.92
C GLU A 227 -36.86 27.03 -3.56
N SER A 228 -37.22 27.75 -4.63
CA SER A 228 -38.47 27.51 -5.37
C SER A 228 -38.55 26.13 -6.05
N LEU A 229 -37.40 25.49 -6.27
CA LEU A 229 -37.27 24.14 -6.83
C LEU A 229 -37.21 23.05 -5.75
N GLY A 230 -37.34 23.40 -4.47
CA GLY A 230 -37.36 22.44 -3.36
C GLY A 230 -35.98 22.00 -2.87
N PHE A 231 -34.91 22.74 -3.18
CA PHE A 231 -33.59 22.42 -2.60
C PHE A 231 -33.55 22.76 -1.12
N GLU A 232 -33.16 21.80 -0.28
CA GLU A 232 -32.91 22.04 1.15
C GLU A 232 -31.61 22.83 1.36
N LYS A 233 -31.70 23.93 2.14
CA LYS A 233 -30.58 24.81 2.48
C LYS A 233 -29.71 25.22 1.26
N PRO A 234 -30.26 25.89 0.23
CA PRO A 234 -29.52 26.25 -0.98
C PRO A 234 -28.54 27.42 -0.77
N GLN A 235 -28.49 27.98 0.44
CA GLN A 235 -27.52 29.00 0.85
C GLN A 235 -26.08 28.47 0.71
N ASP A 236 -25.88 27.17 0.92
CA ASP A 236 -24.61 26.49 0.66
C ASP A 236 -24.59 26.07 -0.81
N LEU A 237 -24.09 26.95 -1.69
CA LEU A 237 -23.91 26.69 -3.13
C LEU A 237 -22.81 25.65 -3.38
N THR A 238 -22.99 24.43 -2.88
CA THR A 238 -22.08 23.31 -3.09
C THR A 238 -22.09 22.87 -4.55
N ASP A 239 -20.97 22.30 -5.00
CA ASP A 239 -20.79 21.90 -6.40
C ASP A 239 -21.86 20.91 -6.86
N ASP A 240 -22.22 19.94 -6.00
CA ASP A 240 -23.28 18.96 -6.29
C ASP A 240 -24.65 19.60 -6.49
N LYS A 241 -24.99 20.62 -5.69
CA LYS A 241 -26.26 21.34 -5.82
C LYS A 241 -26.29 22.18 -7.09
N ILE A 242 -25.17 22.79 -7.48
CA ILE A 242 -25.05 23.55 -8.73
C ILE A 242 -25.18 22.62 -9.95
N VAL A 243 -24.54 21.45 -9.92
CA VAL A 243 -24.69 20.44 -10.98
C VAL A 243 -26.13 19.95 -11.07
N THR A 244 -26.76 19.67 -9.93
CA THR A 244 -28.16 19.22 -9.89
C THR A 244 -29.11 20.28 -10.43
N TYR A 245 -28.94 21.54 -10.03
CA TYR A 245 -29.68 22.68 -10.56
C TYR A 245 -29.49 22.82 -12.08
N ALA A 246 -28.25 22.70 -12.56
CA ALA A 246 -27.92 22.77 -13.97
C ALA A 246 -28.67 21.71 -14.78
N LYS A 247 -28.69 20.46 -14.30
CA LYS A 247 -29.45 19.34 -14.91
C LYS A 247 -30.95 19.64 -14.95
N MET A 248 -31.54 20.06 -13.82
CA MET A 248 -32.98 20.35 -13.73
C MET A 248 -33.42 21.48 -14.68
N ARG A 249 -32.52 22.40 -15.00
CA ARG A 249 -32.78 23.53 -15.90
C ARG A 249 -32.32 23.29 -17.34
N GLY A 250 -31.81 22.10 -17.65
CA GLY A 250 -31.36 21.76 -18.99
C GLY A 250 -30.10 22.51 -19.44
N TYR A 251 -29.29 23.01 -18.51
CA TYR A 251 -27.98 23.55 -18.85
C TYR A 251 -27.08 22.41 -19.33
N GLU A 252 -26.38 22.65 -20.43
CA GLU A 252 -25.25 21.82 -20.84
C GLU A 252 -24.14 21.93 -19.80
N ILE A 253 -23.75 20.78 -19.23
CA ILE A 253 -22.72 20.70 -18.20
C ILE A 253 -21.38 20.48 -18.91
N PRO A 254 -20.49 21.49 -18.94
CA PRO A 254 -19.16 21.30 -19.50
C PRO A 254 -18.43 20.25 -18.66
N THR A 255 -17.76 19.30 -19.30
CA THR A 255 -16.99 18.24 -18.63
C THR A 255 -15.53 18.32 -19.03
N ASN A 256 -14.64 18.07 -18.08
CA ASN A 256 -13.22 17.86 -18.33
C ASN A 256 -12.90 16.37 -18.23
N LEU A 257 -12.05 15.88 -19.14
CA LEU A 257 -11.42 14.58 -19.00
C LEU A 257 -10.37 14.69 -17.90
N VAL A 258 -10.67 14.08 -16.75
CA VAL A 258 -9.71 13.96 -15.67
C VAL A 258 -9.28 12.51 -15.63
N SER A 259 -8.00 12.25 -15.87
CA SER A 259 -7.39 10.95 -15.58
C SER A 259 -7.52 10.72 -14.08
N GLY A 260 -8.48 9.88 -13.70
CA GLY A 260 -8.82 9.57 -12.33
C GLY A 260 -8.13 8.30 -11.86
N LYS A 261 -7.92 8.27 -10.53
CA LYS A 261 -7.57 7.13 -9.65
C LYS A 261 -7.31 5.80 -10.37
N THR A 262 -6.12 5.25 -10.17
CA THR A 262 -5.78 3.88 -10.56
C THR A 262 -6.78 2.90 -9.93
N VAL A 263 -7.50 2.17 -10.76
CA VAL A 263 -8.35 1.05 -10.35
C VAL A 263 -7.57 -0.24 -10.57
N PHE A 264 -7.61 -1.13 -9.58
CA PHE A 264 -7.03 -2.45 -9.68
C PHE A 264 -8.11 -3.40 -10.20
N LEU A 265 -7.93 -3.94 -11.40
CA LEU A 265 -8.70 -5.08 -11.87
C LEU A 265 -8.00 -6.34 -11.43
N TYR A 266 -8.65 -7.15 -10.60
CA TYR A 266 -8.06 -8.39 -10.13
C TYR A 266 -8.41 -9.53 -11.09
N LYS A 267 -7.38 -10.31 -11.44
CA LYS A 267 -7.57 -11.60 -12.12
C LYS A 267 -7.84 -12.67 -11.05
N SER A 268 -8.57 -13.69 -11.46
CA SER A 268 -8.67 -14.95 -10.72
C SER A 268 -7.30 -15.43 -10.23
N SER A 269 -7.28 -15.95 -9.00
CA SER A 269 -6.07 -16.46 -8.34
C SER A 269 -5.36 -17.51 -9.19
N VAL A 270 -4.03 -17.44 -9.28
CA VAL A 270 -3.20 -18.41 -10.01
C VAL A 270 -2.56 -19.37 -9.02
N PRO A 271 -2.91 -20.67 -9.04
CA PRO A 271 -2.31 -21.66 -8.15
C PRO A 271 -0.78 -21.75 -8.31
N TRP A 272 -0.06 -22.01 -7.22
CA TRP A 272 1.41 -22.06 -7.21
C TRP A 272 1.98 -23.08 -8.21
N HIS A 273 1.31 -24.22 -8.38
CA HIS A 273 1.70 -25.27 -9.34
C HIS A 273 1.59 -24.84 -10.82
N GLN A 274 0.96 -23.69 -11.11
CA GLN A 274 0.89 -23.11 -12.45
C GLN A 274 2.02 -22.12 -12.73
N ILE A 275 2.82 -21.78 -11.74
CA ILE A 275 4.03 -20.99 -11.93
C ILE A 275 5.09 -21.92 -12.56
N LYS A 276 5.81 -21.42 -13.56
CA LYS A 276 6.93 -22.10 -14.24
C LYS A 276 8.26 -21.68 -13.62
N LYS A 277 8.50 -20.37 -13.52
CA LYS A 277 9.75 -19.75 -13.02
C LYS A 277 9.44 -18.41 -12.33
N ILE A 278 10.31 -18.02 -11.40
CA ILE A 278 10.24 -16.71 -10.71
C ILE A 278 11.63 -16.05 -10.76
N GLY A 279 11.79 -15.05 -11.61
CA GLY A 279 12.99 -14.22 -11.70
C GLY A 279 12.67 -12.77 -11.36
N ASP A 280 13.02 -11.83 -12.25
CA ASP A 280 12.53 -10.45 -12.21
C ASP A 280 11.00 -10.41 -12.43
N VAL A 281 10.48 -11.34 -13.24
CA VAL A 281 9.05 -11.57 -13.51
C VAL A 281 8.62 -12.98 -13.11
N VAL A 282 7.31 -13.20 -12.99
CA VAL A 282 6.71 -14.52 -12.76
C VAL A 282 6.24 -15.09 -14.10
N LEU A 283 6.80 -16.23 -14.50
CA LEU A 283 6.40 -16.94 -15.72
C LEU A 283 5.41 -18.05 -15.37
N LEU A 284 4.32 -18.18 -16.11
CA LEU A 284 3.33 -19.27 -15.93
C LEU A 284 3.55 -20.41 -16.92
N ASN A 285 3.09 -21.61 -16.56
CA ASN A 285 3.16 -22.80 -17.42
C ASN A 285 2.00 -22.93 -18.41
N LYS A 286 0.91 -22.17 -18.21
CA LYS A 286 -0.31 -22.20 -19.02
C LYS A 286 -0.70 -20.80 -19.48
N THR A 287 -1.40 -20.75 -20.61
CA THR A 287 -2.09 -19.55 -21.08
C THR A 287 -3.34 -19.37 -20.24
N LEU A 288 -3.54 -18.20 -19.65
CA LEU A 288 -4.73 -17.93 -18.86
C LEU A 288 -5.68 -17.01 -19.63
N PRO A 289 -6.98 -17.33 -19.73
CA PRO A 289 -7.94 -16.44 -20.38
C PRO A 289 -7.96 -15.08 -19.67
N GLU A 290 -8.18 -14.01 -20.43
CA GLU A 290 -8.32 -12.65 -19.89
C GLU A 290 -9.73 -12.45 -19.33
N VAL A 291 -9.99 -13.06 -18.18
CA VAL A 291 -11.19 -12.78 -17.39
C VAL A 291 -10.72 -12.05 -16.14
N PHE A 292 -10.91 -10.75 -16.12
CA PHE A 292 -10.72 -9.91 -14.94
C PHE A 292 -12.09 -9.60 -14.35
N VAL A 293 -12.19 -9.68 -13.03
CA VAL A 293 -13.40 -9.30 -12.32
C VAL A 293 -13.07 -7.98 -11.63
N GLU A 294 -13.87 -6.95 -11.91
CA GLU A 294 -13.84 -5.74 -11.10
C GLU A 294 -14.18 -6.13 -9.67
N GLU A 295 -13.32 -5.77 -8.72
CA GLU A 295 -13.70 -5.88 -7.32
C GLU A 295 -14.91 -4.95 -7.16
N SER A 296 -16.09 -5.54 -6.98
CA SER A 296 -17.29 -4.78 -6.67
C SER A 296 -16.97 -4.04 -5.39
N LYS A 297 -16.70 -2.74 -5.50
CA LYS A 297 -16.56 -1.90 -4.32
C LYS A 297 -17.77 -2.18 -3.44
N THR A 298 -17.55 -2.58 -2.19
CA THR A 298 -18.56 -2.50 -1.15
C THR A 298 -19.14 -1.08 -1.19
N GLU A 299 -20.36 -0.99 -1.71
CA GLU A 299 -21.23 0.19 -1.86
C GLU A 299 -20.54 1.56 -1.73
N GLU A 300 -19.98 2.07 -2.83
CA GLU A 300 -20.07 3.52 -3.05
C GLU A 300 -21.55 3.86 -3.25
N PRO A 301 -22.09 4.93 -2.63
CA PRO A 301 -23.52 5.23 -2.68
C PRO A 301 -23.96 5.35 -4.14
N MET A 302 -24.94 4.51 -4.47
CA MET A 302 -25.66 4.40 -5.74
C MET A 302 -25.59 5.68 -6.60
N HIS A 303 -24.96 5.58 -7.77
CA HIS A 303 -24.95 6.64 -8.76
C HIS A 303 -26.39 7.04 -9.13
N ILE A 304 -26.70 8.33 -9.03
CA ILE A 304 -28.04 8.93 -9.15
C ILE A 304 -28.70 8.78 -10.54
N GLU A 305 -28.01 8.22 -11.54
CA GLU A 305 -28.55 8.08 -12.90
C GLU A 305 -29.74 7.11 -12.99
N ASP A 306 -29.89 6.19 -12.03
CA ASP A 306 -31.00 5.23 -12.00
C ASP A 306 -32.35 5.81 -11.53
N TYR A 307 -32.38 7.00 -10.89
CA TYR A 307 -33.66 7.63 -10.50
C TYR A 307 -34.48 8.15 -11.69
N SER A 308 -33.82 8.49 -12.80
CA SER A 308 -34.50 9.06 -13.97
C SER A 308 -35.38 8.04 -14.72
N LYS A 309 -35.05 6.74 -14.63
CA LYS A 309 -35.85 5.66 -15.24
C LYS A 309 -37.04 5.22 -14.38
N VAL A 310 -37.03 5.52 -13.08
CA VAL A 310 -38.10 5.11 -12.14
C VAL A 310 -39.25 6.14 -12.09
N ILE A 311 -38.98 7.42 -12.36
CA ILE A 311 -39.98 8.50 -12.22
C ILE A 311 -40.84 8.70 -13.50
N ALA A 312 -40.47 8.09 -14.63
CA ALA A 312 -41.17 8.25 -15.91
C ALA A 312 -42.17 7.12 -16.27
N LYS A 313 -42.77 6.44 -15.30
CA LYS A 313 -43.92 5.55 -15.52
C LYS A 313 -45.10 5.91 -14.63
N LYS A 314 -46.09 6.57 -15.23
CA LYS A 314 -47.43 6.79 -14.69
C LYS A 314 -48.10 5.43 -14.46
N PRO A 315 -48.62 5.10 -13.26
CA PRO A 315 -49.23 3.80 -13.02
C PRO A 315 -50.68 3.81 -13.51
N SER A 316 -50.96 2.97 -14.50
CA SER A 316 -52.32 2.50 -14.81
C SER A 316 -52.45 1.04 -14.38
N SER A 317 -53.54 0.76 -13.66
CA SER A 317 -54.07 -0.54 -13.25
C SER A 317 -53.20 -1.43 -12.37
N ILE A 318 -53.58 -1.43 -11.09
CA ILE A 318 -53.28 -2.41 -10.05
C ILE A 318 -53.80 -3.79 -10.50
N GLN A 319 -52.91 -4.78 -10.56
CA GLN A 319 -53.25 -6.17 -10.30
C GLN A 319 -52.36 -6.66 -9.16
N GLU A 320 -53.02 -7.12 -8.10
CA GLU A 320 -52.43 -7.71 -6.91
C GLU A 320 -51.58 -8.94 -7.28
N ARG A 321 -50.33 -8.94 -6.84
CA ARG A 321 -49.54 -10.15 -6.66
C ARG A 321 -48.98 -10.13 -5.25
N GLU A 322 -49.40 -11.12 -4.49
CA GLU A 322 -48.97 -11.42 -3.14
C GLU A 322 -47.45 -11.59 -3.06
N PHE A 323 -46.82 -10.88 -2.11
CA PHE A 323 -45.49 -11.20 -1.60
C PHE A 323 -45.64 -11.66 -0.14
N PRO A 324 -44.95 -12.74 0.27
CA PRO A 324 -45.09 -13.30 1.60
C PRO A 324 -44.36 -12.43 2.65
N GLY A 325 -44.99 -12.32 3.81
CA GLY A 325 -44.59 -11.44 4.90
C GLY A 325 -43.22 -11.74 5.51
N LEU A 326 -42.46 -10.67 5.72
CA LEU A 326 -41.33 -10.62 6.65
C LEU A 326 -41.83 -9.98 7.95
N SER A 327 -42.26 -10.85 8.87
CA SER A 327 -42.67 -10.51 10.23
C SER A 327 -41.44 -10.13 11.08
N GLN A 328 -41.48 -8.97 11.72
CA GLN A 328 -41.58 -8.83 13.18
C GLN A 328 -41.09 -10.02 14.05
N LYS A 329 -39.84 -10.47 13.86
CA LYS A 329 -39.22 -11.56 14.65
C LYS A 329 -37.76 -11.32 15.06
N TRP A 330 -37.21 -10.14 14.80
CA TRP A 330 -35.79 -9.86 15.08
C TRP A 330 -35.51 -9.47 16.55
N TRP A 331 -36.54 -9.15 17.34
CA TRP A 331 -36.37 -8.72 18.74
C TRP A 331 -36.53 -9.84 19.78
N GLU A 332 -37.04 -11.02 19.42
CA GLU A 332 -37.29 -12.11 20.39
C GLU A 332 -36.11 -13.07 20.58
N SER A 333 -35.00 -12.91 19.83
CA SER A 333 -33.83 -13.80 19.92
C SER A 333 -32.67 -13.25 20.76
N PHE A 334 -32.83 -12.09 21.40
CA PHE A 334 -31.82 -11.57 22.32
C PHE A 334 -31.97 -12.27 23.69
N SER A 335 -31.37 -13.45 23.81
CA SER A 335 -31.29 -14.19 25.05
C SER A 335 -30.63 -13.33 26.14
N TYR A 336 -31.25 -13.27 27.31
CA TYR A 336 -30.75 -12.60 28.51
C TYR A 336 -29.29 -12.99 28.84
N GLY A 337 -28.87 -14.19 28.45
CA GLY A 337 -27.49 -14.68 28.60
C GLY A 337 -26.47 -13.99 27.68
N THR A 338 -26.86 -13.56 26.49
CA THR A 338 -25.97 -12.81 25.58
C THR A 338 -25.73 -11.40 26.12
N PHE A 339 -26.77 -10.75 26.64
CA PHE A 339 -26.66 -9.43 27.28
C PHE A 339 -25.79 -9.47 28.54
N ILE A 340 -25.99 -10.45 29.42
CA ILE A 340 -25.14 -10.64 30.62
C ILE A 340 -23.70 -10.99 30.23
N GLY A 341 -23.50 -11.84 29.23
CA GLY A 341 -22.17 -12.20 28.74
C GLY A 341 -21.40 -11.00 28.20
N THR A 342 -22.05 -10.13 27.42
CA THR A 342 -21.44 -8.90 26.93
C THR A 342 -21.15 -7.91 28.06
N LEU A 343 -22.06 -7.75 29.04
CA LEU A 343 -21.83 -6.93 30.22
C LEU A 343 -20.67 -7.43 31.09
N LEU A 344 -20.54 -8.74 31.25
CA LEU A 344 -19.45 -9.36 32.00
C LEU A 344 -18.10 -9.18 31.29
N MET A 345 -18.06 -9.32 29.96
CA MET A 345 -16.86 -9.08 29.16
C MET A 345 -16.44 -7.61 29.16
N ILE A 346 -17.41 -6.69 29.11
CA ILE A 346 -17.18 -5.26 29.29
C ILE A 346 -16.63 -4.98 30.69
N PHE A 347 -17.21 -5.59 31.74
CA PHE A 347 -16.72 -5.42 33.11
C PHE A 347 -15.31 -5.98 33.29
N ILE A 348 -15.02 -7.20 32.84
CA ILE A 348 -13.68 -7.81 32.97
C ILE A 348 -12.64 -7.03 32.15
N GLY A 349 -13.01 -6.49 30.99
CA GLY A 349 -12.12 -5.69 30.15
C GLY A 349 -11.90 -4.26 30.66
N LEU A 350 -12.92 -3.56 31.15
CA LEU A 350 -12.81 -2.17 31.59
C LEU A 350 -12.36 -1.99 33.04
N PHE A 351 -12.69 -2.92 33.94
CA PHE A 351 -12.43 -2.74 35.38
C PHE A 351 -10.94 -2.54 35.74
N PRO A 352 -9.97 -3.25 35.09
CA PRO A 352 -8.54 -3.00 35.31
C PRO A 352 -8.11 -1.60 34.85
N TYR A 353 -8.67 -1.10 33.75
CA TYR A 353 -8.35 0.21 33.19
C TYR A 353 -8.96 1.36 33.99
N ILE A 354 -10.20 1.19 34.47
CA ILE A 354 -10.84 2.15 35.36
C ILE A 354 -10.09 2.22 36.70
N GLY A 355 -9.68 1.07 37.25
CA GLY A 355 -8.83 1.02 38.46
C GLY A 355 -7.49 1.73 38.29
N ALA A 356 -6.81 1.51 37.16
CA ALA A 356 -5.53 2.17 36.85
C ALA A 356 -5.67 3.69 36.65
N LEU A 357 -6.77 4.15 36.02
CA LEU A 357 -7.06 5.57 35.84
C LEU A 357 -7.33 6.27 37.18
N PHE A 358 -8.08 5.64 38.09
CA PHE A 358 -8.37 6.20 39.41
C PHE A 358 -7.18 6.12 40.37
N SER A 359 -6.40 5.04 40.39
CA SER A 359 -5.25 4.91 41.31
C SER A 359 -4.06 5.75 40.87
N GLY A 360 -3.76 5.82 39.56
CA GLY A 360 -2.64 6.58 39.00
C GLY A 360 -2.91 8.08 38.92
N GLY A 361 -4.14 8.47 38.53
CA GLY A 361 -4.55 9.86 38.41
C GLY A 361 -4.65 10.57 39.76
N VAL A 362 -5.25 9.94 40.77
CA VAL A 362 -5.43 10.54 42.10
C VAL A 362 -4.12 10.62 42.88
N ALA A 363 -3.27 9.57 42.82
CA ALA A 363 -1.95 9.59 43.46
C ALA A 363 -0.97 10.58 42.80
N GLY A 364 -1.01 10.71 41.47
CA GLY A 364 -0.21 11.69 40.72
C GLY A 364 -0.66 13.13 40.94
N TYR A 365 -1.97 13.35 41.14
CA TYR A 365 -2.53 14.68 41.44
C TYR A 365 -2.15 15.15 42.86
N LEU A 366 -2.12 14.24 43.85
CA LEU A 366 -1.77 14.57 45.23
C LEU A 366 -0.26 14.80 45.46
N THR A 367 0.61 14.22 44.63
CA THR A 367 2.08 14.25 44.84
C THR A 367 2.83 15.23 43.93
N LYS A 368 2.16 15.93 42.99
CA LYS A 368 2.76 16.81 41.97
C LYS A 368 3.83 16.16 41.07
N GLU A 369 4.04 14.85 41.15
CA GLU A 369 5.01 14.11 40.34
C GLU A 369 4.30 13.15 39.36
N TRP A 370 3.74 13.73 38.29
CA TRP A 370 2.90 13.02 37.32
C TRP A 370 3.58 11.82 36.67
N LYS A 371 4.91 11.87 36.47
CA LYS A 371 5.68 10.76 35.88
C LYS A 371 5.74 9.52 36.77
N ARG A 372 5.80 9.69 38.09
CA ARG A 372 5.81 8.56 39.05
C ARG A 372 4.41 7.98 39.24
N GLY A 373 3.37 8.83 39.24
CA GLY A 373 1.97 8.39 39.27
C GLY A 373 1.56 7.57 38.05
N ALA A 374 2.00 7.98 36.85
CA ALA A 374 1.75 7.23 35.62
C ALA A 374 2.44 5.85 35.63
N LEU A 375 3.69 5.78 36.11
CA LEU A 375 4.42 4.52 36.23
C LEU A 375 3.76 3.56 37.24
N ALA A 376 3.31 4.09 38.39
CA ALA A 376 2.60 3.31 39.40
C ALA A 376 1.24 2.80 38.89
N GLY A 377 0.50 3.59 38.12
CA GLY A 377 -0.76 3.17 37.49
C GLY A 377 -0.55 2.09 36.42
N LEU A 378 0.53 2.17 35.66
CA LEU A 378 0.88 1.15 34.66
C LEU A 378 1.27 -0.18 35.34
N LEU A 379 2.05 -0.11 36.43
CA LEU A 379 2.42 -1.28 37.23
C LEU A 379 1.22 -1.91 37.94
N SER A 380 0.28 -1.11 38.46
CA SER A 380 -0.94 -1.65 39.09
C SER A 380 -1.87 -2.31 38.06
N GLY A 381 -1.98 -1.73 36.85
CA GLY A 381 -2.71 -2.32 35.74
C GLY A 381 -2.14 -3.68 35.32
N LEU A 382 -0.81 -3.77 35.18
CA LEU A 382 -0.14 -5.05 34.90
C LEU A 382 -0.38 -6.08 36.01
N LEU A 383 -0.24 -5.70 37.28
CA LEU A 383 -0.50 -6.61 38.40
C LEU A 383 -1.96 -7.09 38.42
N GLY A 384 -2.92 -6.21 38.14
CA GLY A 384 -4.34 -6.54 38.02
C GLY A 384 -4.60 -7.57 36.92
N THR A 385 -4.01 -7.39 35.74
CA THR A 385 -4.15 -8.37 34.63
C THR A 385 -3.56 -9.73 35.00
N VAL A 386 -2.43 -9.78 35.70
CA VAL A 386 -1.82 -11.04 36.17
C VAL A 386 -2.72 -11.74 37.19
N ILE A 387 -3.28 -11.01 38.16
CA ILE A 387 -4.18 -11.58 39.18
C ILE A 387 -5.45 -12.14 38.53
N VAL A 388 -6.07 -11.40 37.61
CA VAL A 388 -7.27 -11.87 36.88
C VAL A 388 -6.95 -13.13 36.09
N THR A 389 -5.80 -13.19 35.44
CA THR A 389 -5.36 -14.37 34.67
C THR A 389 -5.14 -15.59 35.58
N ILE A 390 -4.53 -15.40 36.76
CA ILE A 390 -4.33 -16.47 37.75
C ILE A 390 -5.67 -16.97 38.30
N ILE A 391 -6.60 -16.08 38.64
CA ILE A 391 -7.95 -16.45 39.11
C ILE A 391 -8.70 -17.23 38.03
N LEU A 392 -8.64 -16.79 36.77
CA LEU A 392 -9.27 -17.48 35.65
C LEU A 392 -8.68 -18.89 35.47
N HIS A 393 -7.36 -19.03 35.59
CA HIS A 393 -6.67 -20.32 35.52
C HIS A 393 -7.03 -21.26 36.67
N LEU A 394 -7.15 -20.72 37.90
CA LEU A 394 -7.58 -21.50 39.08
C LEU A 394 -9.03 -21.96 38.94
N LEU A 395 -9.94 -21.10 38.48
CA LEU A 395 -11.34 -21.46 38.22
C LEU A 395 -11.45 -22.59 37.19
N ILE A 396 -10.64 -22.54 36.12
CA ILE A 396 -10.56 -23.62 35.13
C ILE A 396 -10.04 -24.92 35.75
N SER A 397 -9.03 -24.83 36.62
CA SER A 397 -8.40 -25.99 37.26
C SER A 397 -9.31 -26.68 38.29
N ILE A 398 -10.28 -25.98 38.86
CA ILE A 398 -11.28 -26.52 39.81
C ILE A 398 -12.44 -27.23 39.06
N GLY A 399 -12.41 -27.30 37.73
CA GLY A 399 -13.38 -28.08 36.97
C GLY A 399 -14.64 -27.31 36.56
N LEU A 400 -14.61 -25.97 36.53
CA LEU A 400 -15.73 -25.14 36.05
C LEU A 400 -16.06 -25.30 34.55
N LYS A 401 -15.31 -26.14 33.82
CA LYS A 401 -15.54 -26.41 32.39
C LYS A 401 -16.98 -26.91 32.14
N ASP A 402 -17.48 -27.74 33.05
CA ASP A 402 -18.84 -28.29 32.94
C ASP A 402 -19.91 -27.23 33.26
N PHE A 403 -19.64 -26.34 34.21
CA PHE A 403 -20.54 -25.22 34.54
C PHE A 403 -20.65 -24.19 33.41
N LEU A 404 -19.54 -23.89 32.72
CA LEU A 404 -19.52 -22.99 31.56
C LEU A 404 -20.23 -23.60 30.36
N SER A 405 -20.17 -24.92 30.20
CA SER A 405 -20.85 -25.63 29.09
C SER A 405 -22.38 -25.58 29.18
N ILE A 406 -22.93 -25.47 30.40
CA ILE A 406 -24.38 -25.38 30.64
C ILE A 406 -24.89 -23.95 30.40
N SER A 407 -24.04 -22.94 30.61
CA SER A 407 -24.46 -21.54 30.71
C SER A 407 -24.25 -20.73 29.42
N LEU A 408 -23.45 -21.22 28.47
CA LEU A 408 -23.06 -20.48 27.27
C LEU A 408 -23.50 -21.21 25.97
N PRO A 409 -24.06 -20.47 24.98
CA PRO A 409 -24.29 -21.02 23.65
C PRO A 409 -22.99 -21.56 23.02
N GLY A 410 -23.07 -22.68 22.32
CA GLY A 410 -21.90 -23.47 21.88
C GLY A 410 -20.86 -22.67 21.08
N PHE A 411 -21.25 -21.67 20.30
CA PHE A 411 -20.28 -20.85 19.55
C PHE A 411 -19.48 -19.88 20.45
N ILE A 412 -20.10 -19.36 21.52
CA ILE A 412 -19.40 -18.51 22.50
C ILE A 412 -18.51 -19.38 23.37
N LEU A 413 -18.99 -20.56 23.78
CA LEU A 413 -18.18 -21.53 24.51
C LEU A 413 -16.95 -21.95 23.69
N ASN A 414 -17.09 -22.24 22.41
CA ASN A 414 -15.98 -22.59 21.53
C ASN A 414 -15.02 -21.41 21.30
N GLY A 415 -15.54 -20.18 21.21
CA GLY A 415 -14.71 -18.98 21.16
C GLY A 415 -13.91 -18.76 22.45
N VAL A 416 -14.53 -18.94 23.60
CA VAL A 416 -13.88 -18.81 24.92
C VAL A 416 -12.88 -19.95 25.14
N ILE A 417 -13.22 -21.20 24.78
CA ILE A 417 -12.30 -22.33 24.84
C ILE A 417 -11.11 -22.12 23.89
N GLY A 418 -11.34 -21.66 22.66
CA GLY A 418 -10.28 -21.36 21.70
C GLY A 418 -9.36 -20.23 22.18
N LEU A 419 -9.93 -19.18 22.77
CA LEU A 419 -9.15 -18.08 23.37
C LEU A 419 -8.37 -18.55 24.61
N LEU A 420 -8.93 -19.48 25.39
CA LEU A 420 -8.28 -20.07 26.56
C LEU A 420 -7.19 -21.08 26.18
N GLU A 421 -7.36 -21.86 25.12
CA GLU A 421 -6.32 -22.76 24.59
C GLU A 421 -5.19 -21.97 23.94
N TYR A 422 -5.53 -20.90 23.21
CA TYR A 422 -4.56 -19.94 22.70
C TYR A 422 -3.78 -19.28 23.85
N ALA A 423 -4.49 -18.81 24.88
CA ALA A 423 -3.87 -18.26 26.09
C ALA A 423 -3.05 -19.30 26.85
N LYS A 424 -3.44 -20.57 26.89
CA LYS A 424 -2.65 -21.64 27.53
C LYS A 424 -1.32 -21.88 26.80
N THR A 425 -1.31 -21.68 25.47
CA THR A 425 -0.15 -21.88 24.61
C THR A 425 0.81 -20.68 24.65
N GLU A 426 0.28 -19.45 24.57
CA GLU A 426 1.11 -18.23 24.65
C GLU A 426 1.44 -17.81 26.08
N ALA A 427 0.52 -17.93 27.04
CA ALA A 427 0.79 -17.58 28.44
C ALA A 427 1.76 -18.58 29.10
N PHE A 428 1.93 -19.80 28.60
CA PHE A 428 2.99 -20.70 29.08
C PHE A 428 4.39 -20.18 28.68
N LEU A 429 4.53 -19.72 27.43
CA LEU A 429 5.78 -19.12 26.92
C LEU A 429 6.07 -17.77 27.59
N TYR A 430 5.05 -16.93 27.75
CA TYR A 430 5.18 -15.64 28.42
C TYR A 430 5.35 -15.78 29.93
N SER A 431 4.68 -16.71 30.60
CA SER A 431 4.85 -16.92 32.06
C SER A 431 6.21 -17.50 32.39
N GLN A 432 6.78 -18.40 31.58
CA GLN A 432 8.18 -18.83 31.78
C GLN A 432 9.15 -17.66 31.58
N SER A 433 8.99 -16.87 30.52
CA SER A 433 9.85 -15.70 30.28
C SER A 433 9.68 -14.63 31.36
N LEU A 434 8.46 -14.41 31.84
CA LEU A 434 8.14 -13.43 32.88
C LEU A 434 8.61 -13.90 34.27
N VAL A 435 8.45 -15.19 34.61
CA VAL A 435 8.98 -15.79 35.85
C VAL A 435 10.51 -15.78 35.83
N ASN A 436 11.14 -16.09 34.70
CA ASN A 436 12.60 -15.98 34.57
C ASN A 436 13.08 -14.52 34.68
N ALA A 437 12.35 -13.57 34.09
CA ALA A 437 12.65 -12.15 34.23
C ALA A 437 12.46 -11.66 35.67
N LEU A 438 11.38 -12.06 36.35
CA LEU A 438 11.11 -11.73 37.75
C LEU A 438 12.13 -12.37 38.70
N MET A 439 12.50 -13.62 38.48
CA MET A 439 13.55 -14.30 39.25
C MET A 439 14.93 -13.66 39.02
N GLY A 440 15.22 -13.19 37.80
CA GLY A 440 16.41 -12.41 37.50
C GLY A 440 16.40 -11.03 38.19
N LEU A 441 15.25 -10.37 38.25
CA LEU A 441 15.08 -9.06 38.88
C LEU A 441 15.14 -9.17 40.42
N ILE A 442 14.50 -10.17 41.01
CA ILE A 442 14.55 -10.49 42.44
C ILE A 442 15.97 -10.92 42.83
N GLY A 443 16.61 -11.78 42.03
CA GLY A 443 18.00 -12.20 42.26
C GLY A 443 19.00 -11.06 42.14
N GLY A 444 18.80 -10.14 41.18
CA GLY A 444 19.61 -8.93 41.01
C GLY A 444 19.43 -7.93 42.15
N LEU A 445 18.21 -7.74 42.64
CA LEU A 445 17.92 -6.92 43.82
C LEU A 445 18.52 -7.52 45.10
N PHE A 446 18.47 -8.84 45.28
CA PHE A 446 19.07 -9.53 46.43
C PHE A 446 20.60 -9.47 46.42
N MET A 447 21.23 -9.64 45.25
CA MET A 447 22.68 -9.48 45.10
C MET A 447 23.14 -8.03 45.27
N GLY A 448 22.36 -7.05 44.77
CA GLY A 448 22.64 -5.63 44.99
C GLY A 448 22.57 -5.23 46.46
N PHE A 449 21.65 -5.83 47.22
CA PHE A 449 21.50 -5.58 48.66
C PHE A 449 22.60 -6.26 49.51
N LEU A 450 23.11 -7.42 49.07
CA LEU A 450 24.24 -8.11 49.72
C LEU A 450 25.62 -7.52 49.40
N LYS A 451 25.77 -6.79 48.29
CA LYS A 451 27.02 -6.08 47.93
C LYS A 451 27.10 -4.65 48.50
N GLY A 452 26.00 -4.15 49.06
CA GLY A 452 25.87 -2.80 49.65
C GLY A 452 25.75 -2.80 51.17
N ARG A 453 26.33 -3.79 51.86
CA ARG A 453 26.48 -3.81 53.32
C ARG A 453 27.93 -4.10 53.70
#